data_AF-A0A1F9KK64-F1
#
_entry.id   AF-A0A1F9KK64-F1
#
_cell.length_a   1.000
_cell.length_b   1.000
_cell.length_c   1.000
_cell.angle_alpha   90.00
_cell.angle_beta   90.00
_cell.angle_gamma   90.00
#
_symmetry.space_group_name_H-M   'P 1'
#
loop_
_entity.id
_entity.type
_entity.pdbx_description
1 polymer ?
#
loop_
_entity_poly.entity_id
_entity_poly.type
_entity_poly.pdbx_seq_one_letter_code
_entity_poly.pdbx_strand_id
1 'polypeptide(L)'
;GALNRFVIVPKLSSDQAASRKLFKTVAYEIGVASAILVCVAILLQLPPARHQLDSEYKVSGHPADHMTQEEPRRSQALPAEGASVKIVAPKEGEVFSGDQVPVQFRLVKGKRGGHVHVYVDGELMGMFISDNGTLSGIPPGRHALEVKVVADDHVTELDAGDRVQFLVK
;
A
#
# COMPACT_ATOMS: atom_id res chain seq x y z
N GLY A 1 -74.37 -9.55 -30.41
CA GLY A 1 -73.40 -9.97 -29.38
C GLY A 1 -72.97 -11.39 -29.72
N ALA A 2 -71.72 -11.82 -29.58
CA ALA A 2 -70.61 -11.30 -28.80
C ALA A 2 -69.28 -11.50 -29.57
N LEU A 3 -68.33 -10.59 -29.37
CA LEU A 3 -66.99 -10.62 -29.95
C LEU A 3 -66.09 -11.55 -29.12
N ASN A 4 -65.46 -12.52 -29.79
CA ASN A 4 -64.40 -13.36 -29.20
C ASN A 4 -63.16 -12.50 -28.91
N ARG A 5 -62.84 -12.31 -27.61
CA ARG A 5 -61.63 -11.61 -27.16
C ARG A 5 -60.60 -12.64 -26.74
N PHE A 6 -59.58 -12.84 -27.56
CA PHE A 6 -58.39 -13.63 -27.21
C PHE A 6 -57.68 -12.99 -26.01
N VAL A 7 -57.56 -13.73 -24.91
CA VAL A 7 -56.72 -13.38 -23.76
C VAL A 7 -55.33 -13.95 -24.02
N ILE A 8 -54.36 -13.08 -24.29
CA ILE A 8 -52.95 -13.45 -24.37
C ILE A 8 -52.46 -13.63 -22.93
N VAL A 9 -52.24 -14.87 -22.51
CA VAL A 9 -51.56 -15.19 -21.25
C VAL A 9 -50.06 -15.04 -21.49
N PRO A 10 -49.32 -14.17 -20.80
CA PRO A 10 -47.87 -14.13 -20.94
C PRO A 10 -47.28 -15.41 -20.34
N LYS A 11 -46.52 -16.12 -21.18
CA LYS A 11 -45.79 -17.32 -20.81
C LYS A 11 -44.65 -16.91 -19.87
N LEU A 12 -44.76 -17.19 -18.57
CA LEU A 12 -43.62 -17.09 -17.65
C LEU A 12 -42.58 -18.14 -18.06
N SER A 13 -41.62 -17.74 -18.90
CA SER A 13 -40.42 -18.51 -19.15
C SER A 13 -39.54 -18.41 -17.91
N SER A 14 -39.53 -19.47 -17.10
CA SER A 14 -38.61 -19.65 -15.99
C SER A 14 -37.19 -19.79 -16.54
N ASP A 15 -36.47 -18.67 -16.64
CA ASP A 15 -35.09 -18.64 -17.11
C ASP A 15 -34.16 -19.16 -16.01
N GLN A 16 -34.07 -20.49 -15.90
CA GLN A 16 -33.18 -21.18 -14.97
C GLN A 16 -31.70 -20.80 -15.17
N ALA A 17 -31.32 -20.30 -16.36
CA ALA A 17 -29.96 -19.91 -16.68
C ALA A 17 -29.58 -18.56 -16.03
N ALA A 18 -30.47 -17.56 -16.05
CA ALA A 18 -30.29 -16.30 -15.36
C ALA A 18 -30.19 -16.49 -13.83
N SER A 19 -31.05 -17.35 -13.27
CA SER A 19 -31.05 -17.65 -11.84
C SER A 19 -29.72 -18.28 -11.39
N ARG A 20 -29.18 -19.24 -12.16
CA ARG A 20 -27.87 -19.88 -11.88
C ARG A 20 -26.68 -18.92 -11.92
N LYS A 21 -26.68 -17.92 -12.80
CA LYS A 21 -25.62 -16.90 -12.87
C LYS A 21 -25.68 -15.95 -11.67
N LEU A 22 -26.88 -15.61 -11.22
CA LEU A 22 -27.10 -14.76 -10.06
C LEU A 22 -26.61 -15.44 -8.76
N PHE A 23 -26.91 -16.72 -8.57
CA PHE A 23 -26.48 -17.47 -7.38
C PHE A 23 -24.95 -17.64 -7.28
N LYS A 24 -24.23 -17.77 -8.41
CA LYS A 24 -22.75 -17.89 -8.38
C LYS A 24 -22.07 -16.59 -7.94
N THR A 25 -22.62 -15.45 -8.34
CA THR A 25 -22.07 -14.13 -7.99
C THR A 25 -22.32 -13.80 -6.53
N VAL A 26 -23.54 -14.06 -6.03
CA VAL A 26 -23.90 -13.83 -4.62
C VAL A 26 -23.15 -14.76 -3.65
N ALA A 27 -22.91 -16.02 -4.04
CA ALA A 27 -22.15 -16.95 -3.20
C ALA A 27 -20.66 -16.59 -3.07
N TYR A 28 -20.07 -16.00 -4.11
CA TYR A 28 -18.67 -15.56 -4.11
C TYR A 28 -18.44 -14.37 -3.17
N GLU A 29 -19.30 -13.35 -3.25
CA GLU A 29 -19.21 -12.15 -2.39
C GLU A 29 -19.38 -12.49 -0.90
N ILE A 30 -20.30 -13.40 -0.55
CA ILE A 30 -20.50 -13.87 0.83
C ILE A 30 -19.30 -14.71 1.32
N GLY A 31 -18.70 -15.50 0.44
CA GLY A 31 -17.50 -16.28 0.75
C GLY A 31 -16.29 -15.39 1.08
N VAL A 32 -16.06 -14.32 0.30
CA VAL A 32 -14.96 -13.38 0.53
C VAL A 32 -15.18 -12.57 1.81
N ALA A 33 -16.39 -12.06 2.04
CA ALA A 33 -16.70 -11.28 3.25
C ALA A 33 -16.53 -12.10 4.54
N SER A 34 -16.88 -13.40 4.52
CA SER A 34 -16.73 -14.28 5.68
C SER A 34 -15.27 -14.63 6.00
N ALA A 35 -14.40 -14.78 4.99
CA ALA A 35 -12.97 -15.01 5.20
C ALA A 35 -12.27 -13.82 5.87
N ILE A 36 -12.63 -12.58 5.49
CA ILE A 36 -12.06 -11.35 6.07
C ILE A 36 -12.43 -11.25 7.57
N LEU A 37 -13.67 -11.56 7.93
CA LEU A 37 -14.14 -11.44 9.31
C LEU A 37 -13.44 -12.46 10.25
N VAL A 38 -13.12 -13.65 9.75
CA VAL A 38 -12.33 -14.65 10.50
C VAL A 38 -10.88 -14.20 10.70
N CYS A 39 -10.25 -13.58 9.69
CA CYS A 39 -8.88 -13.08 9.82
C CYS A 39 -8.75 -11.94 10.85
N VAL A 40 -9.72 -11.02 10.90
CA VAL A 40 -9.71 -9.92 11.88
C VAL A 40 -9.86 -10.44 13.32
N ALA A 41 -10.70 -11.46 13.54
CA ALA A 41 -10.88 -12.05 14.87
C ALA A 41 -9.62 -12.76 15.39
N ILE A 42 -8.79 -13.34 14.52
CA ILE A 42 -7.53 -14.01 14.91
C ILE A 42 -6.45 -12.99 15.28
N LEU A 43 -6.40 -11.84 14.60
CA LEU A 43 -5.40 -10.79 14.90
C LEU A 43 -5.65 -10.07 16.23
N LEU A 44 -6.87 -10.09 16.75
CA LEU A 44 -7.23 -9.48 18.04
C LEU A 44 -6.91 -10.38 19.25
N GLN A 45 -6.50 -11.63 19.06
CA GLN A 45 -6.18 -12.56 20.16
C GLN A 45 -4.67 -12.73 20.43
N LEU A 46 -3.81 -11.96 19.76
CA LEU A 46 -2.37 -12.02 20.02
C LEU A 46 -2.04 -11.21 21.30
N PRO A 47 -1.41 -11.81 22.32
CA PRO A 47 -0.96 -11.06 23.50
C PRO A 47 0.15 -10.07 23.11
N PRO A 48 0.26 -8.91 23.78
CA PRO A 48 1.33 -7.96 23.52
C PRO A 48 2.68 -8.61 23.80
N ALA A 49 3.55 -8.63 22.78
CA ALA A 49 4.90 -9.17 22.89
C ALA A 49 5.68 -8.42 23.96
N ARG A 50 6.02 -9.10 25.07
CA ARG A 50 6.99 -8.62 26.05
C ARG A 50 8.39 -8.79 25.45
N HIS A 51 9.00 -7.70 25.04
CA HIS A 51 10.40 -7.67 24.64
C HIS A 51 11.28 -7.80 25.90
N GLN A 52 11.91 -8.95 26.09
CA GLN A 52 13.01 -9.12 27.04
C GLN A 52 14.32 -8.87 26.29
N LEU A 53 14.97 -7.75 26.64
CA LEU A 53 16.28 -7.33 26.14
C LEU A 53 17.34 -7.90 27.08
N ASP A 54 17.99 -8.99 26.69
CA ASP A 54 19.28 -9.38 27.25
C ASP A 54 20.24 -9.57 26.07
N SER A 55 21.07 -8.55 25.81
CA SER A 55 22.24 -8.69 24.94
C SER A 55 23.44 -8.10 25.66
N GLU A 56 24.13 -8.96 26.41
CA GLU A 56 25.47 -8.70 26.88
C GLU A 56 26.43 -8.78 25.69
N TYR A 57 26.77 -7.62 25.11
CA TYR A 57 27.83 -7.50 24.11
C TYR A 57 29.05 -6.81 24.74
N LYS A 58 30.14 -7.58 24.81
CA LYS A 58 31.42 -7.22 25.41
C LYS A 58 32.11 -6.11 24.61
N VAL A 59 32.16 -4.92 25.20
CA VAL A 59 32.86 -3.73 24.68
C VAL A 59 34.38 -3.93 24.78
N SER A 60 35.09 -3.85 23.66
CA SER A 60 36.50 -3.49 23.61
C SER A 60 36.63 -2.17 22.84
N GLY A 61 37.30 -1.20 23.46
CA GLY A 61 37.21 0.22 23.14
C GLY A 61 37.79 0.63 21.78
N HIS A 62 37.42 1.83 21.34
CA HIS A 62 38.21 3.08 21.40
C HIS A 62 37.30 4.28 21.01
N PRO A 63 37.66 5.53 21.39
CA PRO A 63 36.69 6.55 21.79
C PRO A 63 36.37 7.65 20.75
N ALA A 64 35.24 8.31 21.02
CA ALA A 64 34.87 9.71 20.72
C ALA A 64 34.97 10.21 19.27
N ASP A 65 33.82 10.45 18.62
CA ASP A 65 33.17 11.76 18.70
C ASP A 65 31.84 11.76 17.91
N HIS A 66 30.96 12.67 18.30
CA HIS A 66 29.66 13.02 17.69
C HIS A 66 28.43 12.21 18.10
N MET A 67 27.77 12.74 19.13
CA MET A 67 26.32 12.63 19.33
C MET A 67 25.58 13.12 18.09
N THR A 68 24.78 12.26 17.46
CA THR A 68 23.53 12.69 16.81
C THR A 68 22.51 11.55 16.93
N GLN A 69 21.33 11.95 17.41
CA GLN A 69 20.13 11.21 17.74
C GLN A 69 19.88 9.93 16.92
N GLU A 70 19.61 8.84 17.64
CA GLU A 70 19.14 7.56 17.11
C GLU A 70 17.72 7.69 16.51
N GLU A 71 17.60 7.52 15.20
CA GLU A 71 16.34 7.21 14.50
C GLU A 71 16.05 5.69 14.62
N PRO A 72 14.77 5.26 14.69
CA PRO A 72 14.40 3.88 14.98
C PRO A 72 14.69 2.96 13.78
N ARG A 73 15.60 2.00 13.98
CA ARG A 73 15.84 0.79 13.16
C ARG A 73 15.44 0.90 11.68
N ARG A 74 16.28 1.61 10.91
CA ARG A 74 16.34 1.48 9.44
C ARG A 74 16.70 0.02 9.13
N SER A 75 15.72 -0.77 8.69
CA SER A 75 15.95 -2.07 8.04
C SER A 75 17.10 -1.91 7.05
N GLN A 76 18.04 -2.85 7.08
CA GLN A 76 19.39 -2.78 6.48
C GLN A 76 19.39 -2.39 4.99
N ALA A 77 19.17 -1.12 4.68
CA ALA A 77 19.27 -0.56 3.35
C ALA A 77 20.76 -0.48 3.01
N LEU A 78 21.13 -0.93 1.80
CA LEU A 78 22.53 -0.81 1.38
C LEU A 78 22.88 0.65 1.13
N PRO A 79 24.18 1.03 1.22
CA PRO A 79 24.60 2.38 0.88
C PRO A 79 24.06 2.81 -0.49
N ALA A 80 23.54 4.03 -0.59
CA ALA A 80 22.95 4.53 -1.82
C ALA A 80 23.93 4.68 -2.99
N GLU A 81 25.24 4.72 -2.70
CA GLU A 81 26.30 4.82 -3.73
C GLU A 81 26.04 5.95 -4.76
N GLY A 82 25.58 7.11 -4.26
CA GLY A 82 25.24 8.28 -5.07
C GLY A 82 23.81 8.30 -5.61
N ALA A 83 22.98 7.30 -5.27
CA ALA A 83 21.55 7.36 -5.52
C ALA A 83 20.88 8.33 -4.55
N SER A 84 19.87 9.05 -5.01
CA SER A 84 19.03 9.90 -4.17
C SER A 84 17.68 10.08 -4.83
N VAL A 85 16.62 10.18 -4.04
CA VAL A 85 15.29 10.53 -4.54
C VAL A 85 14.78 11.74 -3.79
N LYS A 86 14.02 12.60 -4.47
CA LYS A 86 13.35 13.74 -3.85
C LYS A 86 11.91 13.83 -4.33
N ILE A 87 10.96 13.86 -3.41
CA ILE A 87 9.54 14.01 -3.70
C ILE A 87 9.29 15.47 -4.10
N VAL A 88 8.59 15.65 -5.21
CA VAL A 88 8.17 16.95 -5.75
C VAL A 88 6.67 17.16 -5.50
N ALA A 89 5.88 16.09 -5.61
CA ALA A 89 4.47 16.05 -5.27
C ALA A 89 4.14 14.66 -4.66
N PRO A 90 3.30 14.58 -3.63
CA PRO A 90 2.64 15.67 -2.93
C PRO A 90 3.62 16.52 -2.11
N LYS A 91 3.25 17.76 -1.82
CA LYS A 91 3.98 18.63 -0.89
C LYS A 91 3.61 18.27 0.55
N GLU A 92 4.51 18.60 1.47
CA GLU A 92 4.25 18.44 2.90
C GLU A 92 2.94 19.14 3.31
N GLY A 93 2.02 18.38 3.89
CA GLY A 93 0.70 18.82 4.33
C GLY A 93 -0.31 19.08 3.21
N GLU A 94 -0.03 18.68 1.96
CA GLU A 94 -0.97 18.87 0.85
C GLU A 94 -2.28 18.11 1.08
N VAL A 95 -3.40 18.68 0.62
CA VAL A 95 -4.74 18.17 0.88
C VAL A 95 -5.42 17.79 -0.42
N PHE A 96 -5.86 16.53 -0.52
CA PHE A 96 -6.59 15.98 -1.65
C PHE A 96 -8.05 15.74 -1.27
N SER A 97 -8.97 16.01 -2.20
CA SER A 97 -10.42 15.82 -2.01
C SER A 97 -10.94 14.50 -2.59
N GLY A 98 -10.03 13.63 -3.06
CA GLY A 98 -10.37 12.33 -3.63
C GLY A 98 -9.29 11.30 -3.31
N ASP A 99 -9.55 10.06 -3.66
CA ASP A 99 -8.70 8.89 -3.39
C ASP A 99 -7.49 8.77 -4.33
N GLN A 100 -7.32 9.75 -5.23
CA GLN A 100 -6.22 9.82 -6.18
C GLN A 100 -5.19 10.86 -5.75
N VAL A 101 -3.96 10.41 -5.56
CA VAL A 101 -2.83 11.23 -5.13
C VAL A 101 -1.75 11.20 -6.21
N PRO A 102 -1.47 12.33 -6.89
CA PRO A 102 -0.38 12.40 -7.84
C PRO A 102 0.95 12.31 -7.10
N VAL A 103 1.84 11.46 -7.60
CA VAL A 103 3.19 11.28 -7.08
C VAL A 103 4.18 11.69 -8.16
N GLN A 104 5.04 12.63 -7.82
CA GLN A 104 6.14 13.06 -8.67
C GLN A 104 7.41 13.12 -7.83
N PHE A 105 8.50 12.59 -8.37
CA PHE A 105 9.78 12.58 -7.70
C PHE A 105 10.93 12.74 -8.69
N ARG A 106 12.07 13.21 -8.21
CA ARG A 106 13.31 13.26 -8.98
C ARG A 106 14.24 12.17 -8.47
N LEU A 107 14.50 11.19 -9.31
CA LEU A 107 15.46 10.13 -9.03
C LEU A 107 16.83 10.48 -9.63
N VAL A 108 17.87 10.39 -8.80
CA VAL A 108 19.27 10.28 -9.21
C VAL A 108 19.65 8.82 -8.95
N LYS A 109 19.99 8.09 -10.02
CA LYS A 109 20.22 6.63 -9.95
C LYS A 109 21.54 6.24 -9.25
N GLY A 110 22.56 7.10 -9.29
CA GLY A 110 23.89 6.73 -8.81
C GLY A 110 24.44 5.51 -9.55
N LYS A 111 25.21 4.67 -8.85
CA LYS A 111 25.83 3.45 -9.44
C LYS A 111 24.90 2.24 -9.50
N ARG A 112 23.90 2.18 -8.60
CA ARG A 112 23.10 0.97 -8.37
C ARG A 112 21.59 1.18 -8.39
N GLY A 113 21.11 2.42 -8.36
CA GLY A 113 19.67 2.71 -8.32
C GLY A 113 18.99 2.42 -9.66
N GLY A 114 17.98 1.54 -9.64
CA GLY A 114 17.21 1.18 -10.82
C GLY A 114 15.91 1.97 -10.93
N HIS A 115 15.02 1.76 -9.96
CA HIS A 115 13.67 2.35 -9.88
C HIS A 115 13.29 2.64 -8.42
N VAL A 116 12.09 3.15 -8.18
CA VAL A 116 11.63 3.46 -6.81
C VAL A 116 10.41 2.65 -6.40
N HIS A 117 10.35 2.34 -5.11
CA HIS A 117 9.18 1.80 -4.44
C HIS A 117 8.53 2.90 -3.62
N VAL A 118 7.22 3.03 -3.77
CA VAL A 118 6.41 4.06 -3.12
C VAL A 118 5.49 3.38 -2.13
N TYR A 119 5.60 3.80 -0.88
CA TYR A 119 4.81 3.30 0.24
C TYR A 119 3.90 4.40 0.76
N VAL A 120 2.70 4.03 1.18
CA VAL A 120 1.80 4.88 1.96
C VAL A 120 1.58 4.20 3.30
N ASP A 121 1.96 4.88 4.39
CA ASP A 121 1.88 4.36 5.76
C ASP A 121 2.58 2.99 5.95
N GLY A 122 3.64 2.75 5.18
CA GLY A 122 4.42 1.50 5.19
C GLY A 122 3.86 0.41 4.27
N GLU A 123 2.72 0.62 3.60
CA GLU A 123 2.17 -0.31 2.61
C GLU A 123 2.68 0.06 1.21
N LEU A 124 3.20 -0.93 0.45
CA LEU A 124 3.67 -0.71 -0.92
C LEU A 124 2.49 -0.42 -1.83
N MET A 125 2.39 0.83 -2.30
CA MET A 125 1.32 1.28 -3.19
C MET A 125 1.72 1.26 -4.66
N GLY A 126 3.02 1.35 -4.97
CA GLY A 126 3.46 1.34 -6.35
C GLY A 126 4.96 1.16 -6.54
N MET A 127 5.31 0.66 -7.72
CA MET A 127 6.68 0.57 -8.22
C MET A 127 6.78 1.46 -9.44
N PHE A 128 7.62 2.50 -9.38
CA PHE A 128 7.72 3.50 -10.43
C PHE A 128 9.09 3.47 -11.08
N ILE A 129 9.09 3.17 -12.39
CA ILE A 129 10.28 3.30 -13.26
C ILE A 129 10.39 4.74 -13.78
N SER A 130 9.24 5.39 -14.01
CA SER A 130 9.11 6.78 -14.42
C SER A 130 9.10 7.72 -13.22
N ASP A 131 9.39 9.00 -13.43
CA ASP A 131 9.45 10.05 -12.39
C ASP A 131 8.07 10.58 -11.92
N ASN A 132 7.00 10.08 -12.52
CA ASN A 132 5.63 10.51 -12.26
C ASN A 132 4.64 9.34 -12.27
N GLY A 133 3.55 9.51 -11.52
CA GLY A 133 2.44 8.57 -11.45
C GLY A 133 1.29 9.06 -10.57
N THR A 134 0.29 8.22 -10.42
CA THR A 134 -0.88 8.48 -9.56
C THR A 134 -1.15 7.25 -8.71
N LEU A 135 -1.24 7.44 -7.40
CA LEU A 135 -1.76 6.45 -6.48
C LEU A 135 -3.28 6.57 -6.43
N SER A 136 -3.99 5.46 -6.35
CA SER A 136 -5.45 5.42 -6.32
C SER A 136 -5.92 4.56 -5.15
N GLY A 137 -7.13 4.82 -4.65
CA GLY A 137 -7.70 4.08 -3.53
C GLY A 137 -7.11 4.45 -2.17
N ILE A 138 -6.51 5.64 -2.03
CA ILE A 138 -6.04 6.12 -0.74
C ILE A 138 -7.26 6.51 0.10
N PRO A 139 -7.47 5.90 1.28
CA PRO A 139 -8.62 6.21 2.12
C PRO A 139 -8.55 7.65 2.66
N PRO A 140 -9.66 8.25 3.12
CA PRO A 140 -9.63 9.52 3.82
C PRO A 140 -8.84 9.43 5.12
N GLY A 141 -7.94 10.38 5.37
CA GLY A 141 -7.04 10.35 6.51
C GLY A 141 -5.73 11.10 6.29
N ARG A 142 -4.90 11.14 7.34
CA ARG A 142 -3.50 11.58 7.22
C ARG A 142 -2.66 10.39 6.83
N HIS A 143 -1.81 10.60 5.84
CA HIS A 143 -0.98 9.57 5.25
C HIS A 143 0.46 10.04 5.13
N ALA A 144 1.41 9.13 5.30
CA ALA A 144 2.82 9.35 5.03
C ALA A 144 3.20 8.65 3.72
N LEU A 145 3.59 9.43 2.72
CA LEU A 145 4.21 8.92 1.51
C LEU A 145 5.71 8.73 1.76
N GLU A 146 6.21 7.53 1.54
CA GLU A 146 7.63 7.21 1.57
C GLU A 146 8.06 6.70 0.20
N VAL A 147 9.12 7.28 -0.36
CA VAL A 147 9.71 6.82 -1.62
C VAL A 147 11.09 6.29 -1.32
N LYS A 148 11.38 5.06 -1.72
CA LYS A 148 12.69 4.42 -1.54
C LYS A 148 13.27 4.01 -2.89
N VAL A 149 14.57 4.24 -3.07
CA VAL A 149 15.28 3.76 -4.26
C VAL A 149 15.63 2.29 -4.09
N VAL A 150 15.36 1.51 -5.12
CA VAL A 150 15.67 0.07 -5.18
C VAL A 150 16.69 -0.16 -6.28
N ALA A 151 17.60 -1.10 -6.05
CA ALA A 151 18.57 -1.49 -7.05
C ALA A 151 17.91 -2.20 -8.26
N ASP A 152 18.67 -2.38 -9.34
CA ASP A 152 18.19 -3.09 -10.54
C ASP A 152 17.82 -4.57 -10.27
N ASP A 153 18.24 -5.13 -9.14
CA ASP A 153 17.84 -6.47 -8.70
C ASP A 153 16.40 -6.54 -8.14
N HIS A 154 15.69 -5.41 -8.04
CA HIS A 154 14.32 -5.27 -7.57
C HIS A 154 14.06 -5.74 -6.12
N VAL A 155 15.11 -6.11 -5.38
CA VAL A 155 15.03 -6.63 -4.01
C VAL A 155 15.77 -5.72 -3.05
N THR A 156 16.87 -5.14 -3.48
CA THR A 156 17.76 -4.39 -2.62
C THR A 156 17.31 -2.94 -2.48
N GLU A 157 16.70 -2.61 -1.35
CA GLU A 157 16.46 -1.22 -0.94
C GLU A 157 17.79 -0.52 -0.66
N LEU A 158 17.97 0.65 -1.26
CA LEU A 158 19.11 1.53 -1.03
C LEU A 158 18.75 2.56 0.04
N ASP A 159 19.76 3.04 0.75
CA ASP A 159 19.65 4.10 1.75
C ASP A 159 19.47 5.48 1.11
N ALA A 160 18.52 5.56 0.19
CA ALA A 160 18.13 6.73 -0.57
C ALA A 160 16.61 6.74 -0.60
N GLY A 161 16.03 7.58 0.23
CA GLY A 161 14.59 7.75 0.30
C GLY A 161 14.20 9.15 0.70
N ASP A 162 12.94 9.49 0.46
CA ASP A 162 12.34 10.74 0.88
C ASP A 162 10.94 10.46 1.43
N ARG A 163 10.43 11.33 2.29
CA ARG A 163 9.17 11.15 2.99
C ARG A 163 8.43 12.48 3.11
N VAL A 164 7.13 12.44 2.84
CA VAL A 164 6.22 13.58 3.02
C VAL A 164 4.89 13.14 3.62
N GLN A 165 4.23 14.02 4.35
CA GLN A 165 2.87 13.79 4.85
C GLN A 165 1.84 14.52 3.99
N PHE A 166 0.68 13.93 3.80
CA PHE A 166 -0.45 14.55 3.10
C PHE A 166 -1.78 14.14 3.75
N LEU A 167 -2.86 14.81 3.37
CA LEU A 167 -4.21 14.56 3.87
C LEU A 167 -5.15 14.25 2.71
N VAL A 168 -5.97 13.21 2.85
CA VAL A 168 -7.12 12.93 2.00
C VAL A 168 -8.39 13.21 2.79
N LYS A 169 -9.34 13.94 2.18
CA LYS A 169 -10.63 14.31 2.76
C LYS A 169 -11.75 13.36 2.41
#